data_AF-X1P2H6-F1
#
_entry.id   AF-X1P2H6-F1
#
_cell.length_a   1.000
_cell.length_b   1.000
_cell.length_c   1.000
_cell.angle_alpha   90.00
_cell.angle_beta   90.00
_cell.angle_gamma   90.00
#
_symmetry.space_group_name_H-M   'P 1'
#
loop_
_entity.id
_entity.type
_entity.pdbx_description
1 polymer ?
#
loop_
_entity_poly.entity_id
_entity_poly.type
_entity_poly.pdbx_seq_one_letter_code
_entity_poly.pdbx_strand_id
1 'polypeptide(L)' 'MKGLTRRGSHKPNTATAQCYYNAKEGVKRITTETGAGQWGSALSLAGAFFGVEIMVYMV' A
#
# COMPACT_ATOMS: atom_id res chain seq x y z
N MET A 1 15.58 -14.28 -13.88
CA MET A 1 14.41 -14.37 -12.97
C MET A 1 14.36 -13.13 -12.08
N LYS A 2 13.48 -12.16 -12.39
CA LYS A 2 13.16 -10.99 -11.53
C LYS A 2 11.63 -10.85 -11.56
N GLY A 3 10.92 -11.68 -10.80
CA GLY A 3 9.48 -11.87 -11.02
C GLY A 3 8.77 -12.70 -9.96
N LEU A 4 8.90 -12.33 -8.68
CA LEU A 4 8.08 -12.93 -7.61
C LEU A 4 7.23 -11.91 -6.83
N THR A 5 7.25 -10.65 -7.22
CA THR A 5 6.20 -9.69 -6.87
C THR A 5 5.73 -9.03 -8.16
N ARG A 6 4.43 -9.13 -8.46
CA ARG A 6 3.82 -8.49 -9.63
C ARG A 6 4.16 -6.99 -9.53
N ARG A 7 4.94 -6.48 -10.50
CA ARG A 7 5.49 -5.12 -10.62
C ARG A 7 6.77 -4.91 -9.78
N GLY A 8 7.92 -4.95 -10.46
CA GLY A 8 9.27 -4.85 -9.88
C GLY A 8 9.56 -3.56 -9.13
N SER A 9 9.13 -3.48 -7.88
CA SER A 9 9.45 -2.39 -6.98
C SER A 9 9.47 -2.92 -5.54
N HIS A 10 10.38 -2.45 -4.70
CA HIS A 10 10.44 -2.80 -3.27
C HIS A 10 9.28 -2.20 -2.44
N LYS A 11 8.43 -1.41 -3.09
CA LYS A 11 7.27 -0.69 -2.53
C LYS A 11 6.22 -1.57 -1.81
N PRO A 12 5.88 -2.79 -2.26
CA PRO A 12 4.88 -3.61 -1.57
C PRO A 12 5.30 -4.05 -0.16
N ASN A 13 6.60 -4.18 0.10
CA ASN A 13 7.09 -4.63 1.40
C ASN A 13 6.80 -3.59 2.48
N THR A 14 7.06 -2.31 2.18
CA THR A 14 6.76 -1.21 3.11
C THR A 14 5.27 -0.91 3.17
N ALA A 15 4.53 -1.06 2.05
CA ALA A 15 3.07 -0.91 2.03
C ALA A 15 2.36 -1.90 2.96
N THR A 16 2.80 -3.17 2.93
CA THR A 16 2.25 -4.23 3.79
C THR A 16 2.55 -3.96 5.26
N ALA A 17 3.78 -3.57 5.59
CA ALA A 17 4.16 -3.23 6.96
C ALA A 17 3.35 -2.02 7.49
N GLN A 18 3.23 -0.96 6.69
CA GLN A 18 2.45 0.22 7.05
C GLN A 18 0.99 -0.14 7.33
N CYS A 19 0.33 -0.89 6.44
CA CYS A 19 -1.07 -1.28 6.66
C CYS A 19 -1.22 -2.22 7.86
N TYR A 20 -0.28 -3.15 8.09
CA TYR A 20 -0.32 -4.06 9.24
C TYR A 20 -0.23 -3.31 10.58
N TYR A 21 0.74 -2.40 10.73
CA TYR A 21 0.88 -1.63 11.97
C TYR A 21 -0.31 -0.70 12.21
N ASN A 22 -0.77 -0.01 11.16
CA ASN A 22 -1.96 0.83 11.24
C ASN A 22 -3.21 0.03 11.63
N ALA A 23 -3.42 -1.14 11.02
CA ALA A 23 -4.53 -2.02 11.39
C ALA A 23 -4.42 -2.50 12.85
N LYS A 24 -3.21 -2.85 13.31
CA LYS A 24 -2.96 -3.26 14.70
C LYS A 24 -3.23 -2.12 15.70
N GLU A 25 -2.97 -0.88 15.30
CA GLU A 25 -3.26 0.33 16.09
C GLU A 25 -4.72 0.78 16.00
N GLY A 26 -5.56 0.07 15.23
CA GLY A 26 -6.98 0.39 15.05
C GLY A 26 -7.24 1.55 14.08
N VAL A 27 -6.23 1.95 13.30
CA VAL A 27 -6.37 2.95 12.24
C VAL A 27 -7.21 2.38 11.10
N LYS A 28 -8.28 3.10 10.76
CA LYS A 28 -9.23 2.68 9.73
C LYS A 28 -8.94 3.27 8.36
N ARG A 29 -8.13 4.34 8.27
CA ARG A 29 -7.87 5.06 7.03
C ARG A 29 -6.45 5.64 6.96
N ILE A 30 -5.80 5.50 5.82
CA ILE A 30 -4.50 6.09 5.50
C ILE A 30 -4.63 6.91 4.21
N THR A 31 -4.03 8.10 4.18
CA THR A 31 -3.91 8.95 2.99
C THR A 31 -2.50 8.89 2.42
N THR A 32 -2.35 8.92 1.10
CA THR A 32 -1.01 8.94 0.46
C THR A 32 -1.03 9.59 -0.92
N GLU A 33 0.07 10.18 -1.36
CA GLU A 33 0.25 10.64 -2.73
C GLU A 33 0.90 9.60 -3.65
N THR A 34 0.63 9.65 -4.95
CA THR A 34 1.34 8.84 -5.95
C THR A 34 1.50 9.59 -7.27
N GLY A 35 2.69 9.53 -7.87
CA GLY A 35 2.91 9.99 -9.25
C GLY A 35 2.45 8.92 -10.26
N ALA A 36 3.36 8.05 -10.71
CA ALA A 36 3.07 6.99 -11.69
C ALA A 36 2.14 5.85 -11.20
N GLY A 37 1.47 5.97 -10.04
CA GLY A 37 0.49 5.00 -9.54
C GLY A 37 1.05 3.72 -8.92
N GLN A 38 2.35 3.44 -9.02
CA GLN A 38 2.94 2.22 -8.46
C GLN A 38 2.83 2.12 -6.93
N TRP A 39 2.99 3.24 -6.24
CA TRP A 39 2.90 3.29 -4.78
C TRP A 39 1.45 3.20 -4.32
N GLY A 40 0.55 4.00 -4.91
CA GLY A 40 -0.88 3.93 -4.61
C GLY A 40 -1.48 2.54 -4.85
N SER A 41 -1.05 1.87 -5.94
CA SER A 41 -1.48 0.49 -6.22
C SER A 41 -1.01 -0.51 -5.15
N ALA A 42 0.23 -0.38 -4.67
CA ALA A 42 0.79 -1.25 -3.66
C ALA A 42 0.12 -1.04 -2.29
N LEU A 43 -0.10 0.23 -1.90
CA LEU A 43 -0.76 0.59 -0.65
C LEU A 43 -2.22 0.17 -0.63
N SER A 44 -2.96 0.41 -1.73
CA SER A 44 -4.37 0.02 -1.86
C SER A 44 -4.57 -1.49 -1.76
N LEU A 45 -3.66 -2.27 -2.37
CA LEU A 45 -3.67 -3.73 -2.26
C LEU A 45 -3.42 -4.19 -0.81
N ALA A 46 -2.43 -3.58 -0.14
CA ALA A 46 -2.16 -3.88 1.27
C ALA A 46 -3.35 -3.50 2.18
N GLY A 47 -3.93 -2.32 1.99
CA GLY A 47 -5.10 -1.87 2.75
C GLY A 47 -6.30 -2.81 2.60
N ALA A 48 -6.54 -3.35 1.41
CA ALA A 48 -7.58 -4.34 1.17
C ALA A 48 -7.36 -5.65 1.97
N PHE A 49 -6.11 -6.08 2.18
CA PHE A 49 -5.81 -7.26 2.98
C PHE A 49 -5.97 -7.04 4.49
N PHE A 50 -5.73 -5.82 4.98
CA PHE A 50 -5.77 -5.51 6.41
C PHE A 50 -7.03 -4.75 6.85
N GLY A 51 -7.98 -4.50 5.95
CA GLY A 51 -9.21 -3.77 6.26
C GLY A 51 -8.98 -2.28 6.53
N VAL A 52 -7.92 -1.71 5.96
CA VAL A 52 -7.57 -0.29 6.10
C VAL A 52 -7.96 0.43 4.81
N GLU A 53 -8.76 1.49 4.92
CA GLU A 53 -9.15 2.32 3.79
C GLU A 53 -7.97 3.15 3.31
N ILE A 54 -7.68 3.11 2.00
CA ILE A 54 -6.55 3.84 1.42
C ILE A 54 -7.09 4.92 0.48
N MET A 55 -6.77 6.17 0.79
CA MET A 55 -7.09 7.32 -0.05
C MET A 55 -5.83 7.79 -0.76
N VAL A 56 -5.82 7.63 -2.08
CA VAL A 56 -4.67 7.98 -2.94
C VAL A 56 -4.93 9.31 -3.65
N TYR A 57 -4.05 10.28 -3.42
CA TYR A 57 -3.97 11.51 -4.19
C TYR A 57 -3.00 11.30 -5.36
N MET A 58 -3.53 11.21 -6.57
CA MET A 58 -2.74 11.01 -7.78
C MET A 58 -2.49 12.34 -8.50
N VAL A 59 -1.25 12.55 -8.96
CA VAL A 59 -0.81 13.74 -9.71
C VAL A 59 -0.78 13.48 -11.21
#